data_AF-A0A949E706-F1
#
_entry.id   AF-A0A949E706-F1
#
_cell.length_a   1.000
_cell.length_b   1.000
_cell.length_c   1.000
_cell.angle_alpha   90.00
_cell.angle_beta   90.00
_cell.angle_gamma   90.00
#
_symmetry.space_group_name_H-M   'P 1'
#
loop_
_entity.id
_entity.type
_entity.pdbx_description
1 polymer ?
#
loop_
_entity_poly.entity_id
_entity_poly.type
_entity_poly.pdbx_seq_one_letter_code
_entity_poly.pdbx_strand_id
1 'polypeptide(L)'
;MKTSKKILFKVSFPIIIIGIFVMVVFTALNYENLNIEVYAIFALIAVFVFLFGFSIGQKFSSPVRQLLDKAEKLSRGELNSRIYLGTKDEFGELAKAFNKIAGELEQSHQTAEKAEDVADVRVRARTQELEEEINNLEQKVKGRALELQKIIEESEQLQELVKNREVEIIKLKKEIKDLAGKQNRKNTGKKSSI
;
A
#
# COMPACT_ATOMS: atom_id res chain seq x y z
N MET A 1 -0.09 -1.09 39.00
CA MET A 1 0.00 -0.48 40.36
C MET A 1 1.42 0.01 40.73
N LYS A 2 2.51 -0.60 40.20
CA LYS A 2 3.91 -0.22 40.50
C LYS A 2 4.33 1.20 40.08
N THR A 3 3.77 1.76 39.02
CA THR A 3 4.19 3.05 38.44
C THR A 3 3.53 4.28 39.08
N SER A 4 2.28 4.17 39.56
CA SER A 4 1.60 5.26 40.28
C SER A 4 2.34 5.62 41.59
N LYS A 5 2.87 4.63 42.30
CA LYS A 5 3.75 4.86 43.46
C LYS A 5 5.04 5.60 43.08
N LYS A 6 5.61 5.39 41.89
CA LYS A 6 6.86 6.04 41.46
C LYS A 6 6.70 7.55 41.25
N ILE A 7 5.62 7.98 40.59
CA ILE A 7 5.39 9.42 40.32
C ILE A 7 5.02 10.13 41.62
N LEU A 8 4.13 9.53 42.41
CA LEU A 8 3.76 10.04 43.73
C LEU A 8 4.98 10.21 44.65
N PHE A 9 5.88 9.23 44.68
CA PHE A 9 7.12 9.29 45.46
C PHE A 9 8.03 10.42 44.96
N LYS A 10 8.21 10.58 43.64
CA LYS A 10 9.05 11.65 43.07
C LYS A 10 8.56 13.06 43.40
N VAL A 11 7.26 13.28 43.50
CA VAL A 11 6.67 14.60 43.83
C VAL A 11 6.67 14.85 45.34
N SER A 12 6.31 13.84 46.14
CA SER A 12 6.15 14.01 47.59
C SER A 12 7.49 14.04 48.34
N PHE A 13 8.50 13.30 47.85
CA PHE A 13 9.82 13.19 48.48
C PHE A 13 10.55 14.54 48.69
N PRO A 14 10.70 15.43 47.69
CA PRO A 14 11.36 16.72 47.91
C PRO A 14 10.58 17.62 48.87
N ILE A 15 9.24 17.60 48.82
CA ILE A 15 8.39 18.39 49.72
C ILE A 15 8.59 17.95 51.18
N ILE A 16 8.65 16.63 51.41
CA ILE A 16 8.88 16.07 52.74
C ILE A 16 10.28 16.44 53.25
N ILE A 17 11.32 16.36 52.40
CA ILE A 17 12.69 16.75 52.79
C ILE A 17 12.76 18.22 53.19
N ILE A 18 12.17 19.11 52.39
CA ILE A 18 12.14 20.55 52.69
C ILE A 18 11.39 20.79 54.01
N GLY A 19 10.24 20.13 54.21
CA GLY A 19 9.47 20.23 55.45
C GLY A 19 10.25 19.79 56.68
N ILE A 20 10.94 18.64 56.60
CA ILE A 20 11.79 18.14 57.69
C ILE A 20 12.96 19.10 57.95
N PHE A 21 13.61 19.60 56.90
CA PHE A 21 14.72 20.55 57.04
C PHE A 21 14.29 21.83 57.76
N VAL A 22 13.17 22.42 57.34
CA VAL A 22 12.60 23.62 57.99
C VAL A 22 12.26 23.33 59.45
N MET A 23 11.67 22.17 59.75
CA MET A 23 11.33 21.77 61.11
C MET A 23 12.56 21.61 62.00
N VAL A 24 13.63 20.98 61.49
CA VAL A 24 14.90 20.80 62.22
C VAL A 24 15.57 22.15 62.48
N VAL A 25 15.66 23.02 61.47
CA VAL A 25 16.26 24.36 61.62
C VAL A 25 15.49 25.20 62.63
N PHE A 26 14.15 25.19 62.56
CA PHE A 26 13.32 25.95 63.51
C PHE A 26 13.49 25.46 64.95
N THR A 27 13.55 24.13 65.14
CA THR A 27 13.80 23.50 66.44
C THR A 27 15.17 23.89 66.99
N ALA A 28 16.20 23.90 66.14
CA ALA A 28 17.56 24.26 66.54
C ALA A 28 17.71 25.74 66.92
N LEU A 29 17.01 26.66 66.23
CA LEU A 29 17.08 28.10 66.50
C LEU A 29 16.29 28.53 67.76
N ASN A 30 15.26 27.78 68.15
CA ASN A 30 14.34 28.17 69.22
C ASN A 30 14.29 27.18 70.40
N TYR A 31 15.34 26.37 70.60
CA TYR A 31 15.35 25.23 71.54
C TYR A 31 14.89 25.58 72.97
N GLU A 32 15.18 26.78 73.47
CA GLU A 32 14.79 27.21 74.82
C GLU A 32 13.30 27.57 74.98
N ASN A 33 12.57 27.82 73.88
CA ASN A 33 11.17 28.28 73.90
C ASN A 33 10.18 27.22 73.37
N LEU A 34 10.61 25.97 73.21
CA LEU A 34 9.78 24.91 72.61
C LEU A 34 8.83 24.27 73.62
N ASN A 35 7.58 24.74 73.62
CA ASN A 35 6.48 24.11 74.34
C ASN A 35 5.85 22.96 73.54
N ILE A 36 5.18 22.03 74.23
CA ILE A 36 4.49 20.88 73.60
C ILE A 36 3.49 21.30 72.51
N GLU A 37 2.88 22.47 72.65
CA GLU A 37 1.96 23.06 71.66
C GLU A 37 2.63 23.33 70.30
N VAL A 38 3.89 23.75 70.30
CA VAL A 38 4.66 24.00 69.08
C VAL A 38 4.92 22.69 68.33
N TYR A 39 5.25 21.61 69.03
CA TYR A 39 5.40 20.29 68.43
C TYR A 39 4.09 19.75 67.85
N ALA A 40 2.96 19.97 68.54
CA ALA A 40 1.64 19.59 68.05
C ALA A 40 1.28 20.31 66.75
N ILE A 41 1.58 21.61 66.63
CA ILE A 41 1.37 22.39 65.41
C ILE A 41 2.23 21.84 64.26
N PHE A 42 3.52 21.57 64.50
CA PHE A 42 4.38 21.00 63.46
C PHE A 42 3.92 19.63 63.00
N ALA A 43 3.48 18.76 63.92
CA ALA A 43 2.93 17.46 63.57
C ALA A 43 1.68 17.60 62.68
N LEU A 44 0.79 18.54 63.00
CA LEU A 44 -0.41 18.81 62.22
C LEU A 44 -0.07 19.34 60.81
N ILE A 45 0.89 20.26 60.71
CA ILE A 45 1.40 20.76 59.42
C ILE A 45 2.01 19.63 58.58
N ALA A 46 2.83 18.77 59.19
CA ALA A 46 3.46 17.65 58.50
C ALA A 46 2.42 16.69 57.93
N VAL A 47 1.38 16.36 58.71
CA VAL A 47 0.25 15.54 58.25
C VAL A 47 -0.50 16.23 57.12
N PHE A 48 -0.79 17.52 57.24
CA PHE A 48 -1.47 18.29 56.19
C PHE A 48 -0.68 18.30 54.88
N VAL A 49 0.61 18.61 54.93
CA VAL A 49 1.49 18.64 53.75
C VAL A 49 1.56 17.27 53.09
N PHE A 50 1.65 16.19 53.88
CA PHE A 50 1.65 14.83 53.37
C PHE A 50 0.35 14.50 52.63
N LEU A 51 -0.82 14.76 53.25
CA LEU A 51 -2.12 14.50 52.64
C LEU A 51 -2.36 15.35 51.39
N PHE A 52 -1.95 16.62 51.43
CA PHE A 52 -2.08 17.53 50.30
C PHE A 52 -1.21 17.11 49.12
N GLY A 53 0.07 16.80 49.36
CA GLY A 53 0.98 16.29 48.34
C GLY A 53 0.50 14.96 47.74
N PHE A 54 -0.04 14.07 48.57
CA PHE A 54 -0.65 12.83 48.11
C PHE A 54 -1.84 13.07 47.17
N SER A 55 -2.73 13.97 47.55
CA SER A 55 -3.92 14.34 46.77
C SER A 55 -3.55 14.97 45.42
N ILE A 56 -2.59 15.89 45.40
CA ILE A 56 -2.08 16.49 44.16
C ILE A 56 -1.43 15.44 43.27
N GLY A 57 -0.55 14.60 43.81
CA GLY A 57 0.14 13.58 43.02
C GLY A 57 -0.84 12.62 42.32
N GLN A 58 -1.94 12.25 43.00
CA GLN A 58 -3.03 11.47 42.40
C GLN A 58 -3.73 12.22 41.26
N LYS A 59 -4.10 13.48 41.46
CA LYS A 59 -4.81 14.32 40.48
C LYS A 59 -4.02 14.51 39.18
N PHE A 60 -2.70 14.65 39.26
CA PHE A 60 -1.85 14.82 38.07
C PHE A 60 -1.43 13.49 37.44
N SER A 61 -1.10 12.48 38.26
CA SER A 61 -0.58 11.22 37.73
C SER A 61 -1.64 10.40 36.99
N SER A 62 -2.92 10.52 37.37
CA SER A 62 -4.00 9.73 36.75
C SER A 62 -4.25 10.13 35.28
N PRO A 63 -4.49 11.42 34.92
CA PRO A 63 -4.69 11.84 33.54
C PRO A 63 -3.49 11.52 32.64
N VAL A 64 -2.26 11.79 33.10
CA VAL A 64 -1.03 11.52 32.34
C VAL A 64 -0.90 10.04 32.00
N ARG A 65 -1.25 9.16 32.94
CA ARG A 65 -1.17 7.72 32.70
C ARG A 65 -2.23 7.22 31.74
N GLN A 66 -3.44 7.77 31.80
CA GLN A 66 -4.49 7.46 30.82
C GLN A 66 -4.08 7.87 29.41
N LEU A 67 -3.47 9.05 29.26
CA LEU A 67 -2.88 9.50 28.00
C LEU A 67 -1.83 8.53 27.50
N LEU A 68 -0.87 8.16 28.34
CA LEU A 68 0.22 7.28 27.95
C LEU A 68 -0.29 5.89 27.50
N ASP A 69 -1.21 5.29 28.24
CA ASP A 69 -1.79 3.97 27.90
C ASP A 69 -2.52 4.01 26.55
N LYS A 70 -3.28 5.08 26.29
CA LYS A 70 -4.02 5.23 25.04
C LYS A 70 -3.12 5.57 23.87
N ALA A 71 -2.08 6.36 24.08
CA ALA A 71 -1.06 6.64 23.07
C ALA A 71 -0.28 5.37 22.69
N GLU A 72 0.07 4.53 23.66
CA GLU A 72 0.74 3.26 23.40
C GLU A 72 -0.16 2.30 22.58
N LYS A 73 -1.46 2.22 22.90
CA LYS A 73 -2.42 1.46 22.10
C LYS A 73 -2.55 1.99 20.67
N LEU A 74 -2.69 3.31 20.51
CA LEU A 74 -2.72 3.93 19.19
C LEU A 74 -1.45 3.63 18.37
N SER A 75 -0.27 3.68 19.01
CA SER A 75 1.00 3.33 18.34
C SER A 75 1.13 1.87 17.92
N ARG A 76 0.34 0.97 18.53
CA ARG A 76 0.26 -0.45 18.15
C ARG A 76 -0.79 -0.73 17.07
N GLY A 77 -1.44 0.30 16.53
CA GLY A 77 -2.46 0.17 15.50
C GLY A 77 -3.89 0.06 16.02
N GLU A 78 -4.15 0.22 17.32
CA GLU A 78 -5.51 0.29 17.85
C GLU A 78 -6.13 1.68 17.60
N LEU A 79 -6.50 1.95 16.34
CA LEU A 79 -6.95 3.27 15.87
C LEU A 79 -8.27 3.76 16.51
N ASN A 80 -9.07 2.85 17.07
CA ASN A 80 -10.30 3.14 17.81
C ASN A 80 -10.05 3.68 19.22
N SER A 81 -8.78 3.79 19.64
CA SER A 81 -8.41 4.31 20.96
C SER A 81 -8.84 5.77 21.12
N ARG A 82 -9.60 6.05 22.18
CA ARG A 82 -10.02 7.39 22.59
C ARG A 82 -9.73 7.66 24.06
N ILE A 83 -9.50 8.92 24.38
CA ILE A 83 -9.28 9.44 25.73
C ILE A 83 -10.50 10.26 26.13
N TYR A 84 -11.09 9.93 27.27
CA TYR A 84 -12.20 10.68 27.87
C TYR A 84 -11.77 11.15 29.26
N LEU A 85 -11.39 12.42 29.36
CA LEU A 85 -11.11 13.07 30.64
C LEU A 85 -12.28 14.00 30.99
N GLY A 86 -12.80 13.86 32.21
CA GLY A 86 -13.85 14.74 32.74
C GLY A 86 -13.33 16.09 33.25
N THR A 87 -12.09 16.46 32.90
CA THR A 87 -11.44 17.71 33.32
C THR A 87 -11.63 18.77 32.24
N LYS A 88 -11.68 20.04 32.66
CA LYS A 88 -11.78 21.21 31.77
C LYS A 88 -10.47 21.99 31.69
N ASP A 89 -9.37 21.33 32.03
CA ASP A 89 -8.02 21.88 32.08
C ASP A 89 -7.21 21.47 30.85
N GLU A 90 -5.91 21.73 30.87
CA GLU A 90 -4.97 21.43 29.80
C GLU A 90 -4.92 19.94 29.47
N PHE A 91 -5.18 19.05 30.44
CA PHE A 91 -5.27 17.61 30.18
C PHE A 91 -6.49 17.28 29.32
N GLY A 92 -7.62 17.96 29.57
CA GLY A 92 -8.83 17.84 28.75
C GLY A 92 -8.59 18.32 27.32
N GLU A 93 -7.85 19.41 27.13
CA GLU A 93 -7.46 19.89 25.78
C GLU A 93 -6.52 18.91 25.08
N LEU A 94 -5.55 18.36 25.80
CA LEU A 94 -4.62 17.37 25.25
C LEU A 94 -5.35 16.07 24.86
N ALA A 95 -6.36 15.65 25.62
CA ALA A 95 -7.23 14.54 25.26
C ALA A 95 -8.02 14.81 23.96
N LYS A 96 -8.53 16.03 23.77
CA LYS A 96 -9.21 16.41 22.52
C LYS A 96 -8.26 16.38 21.34
N ALA A 97 -7.05 16.94 21.48
CA ALA A 97 -6.02 16.91 20.44
C ALA A 97 -5.63 15.47 20.08
N PHE A 98 -5.43 14.62 21.08
CA PHE A 98 -5.17 13.19 20.87
C PHE A 98 -6.30 12.50 20.09
N ASN A 99 -7.56 12.72 20.49
CA ASN A 99 -8.70 12.11 19.81
C ASN A 99 -8.84 12.56 18.35
N LYS A 100 -8.48 13.82 18.06
CA LYS A 100 -8.44 14.34 16.69
C LYS A 100 -7.40 13.58 15.85
N ILE A 101 -6.17 13.44 16.37
CA ILE A 101 -5.10 12.68 15.70
C ILE A 101 -5.52 11.22 15.48
N ALA A 102 -6.10 10.58 16.50
CA ALA A 102 -6.58 9.21 16.38
C ALA A 102 -7.66 9.05 15.30
N GLY A 103 -8.59 10.02 15.19
CA GLY A 103 -9.62 10.02 14.15
C GLY A 103 -9.07 10.26 12.75
N GLU A 104 -8.11 11.16 12.58
CA GLU A 104 -7.44 11.40 11.30
C GLU A 104 -6.67 10.16 10.83
N LEU A 105 -5.99 9.47 11.76
CA LEU A 105 -5.26 8.24 11.45
C LEU A 105 -6.21 7.10 11.07
N GLU A 106 -7.32 6.93 11.79
CA GLU A 106 -8.37 5.96 11.46
C GLU A 106 -8.97 6.23 10.07
N GLN A 107 -9.30 7.48 9.76
CA GLN A 107 -9.84 7.86 8.45
C GLN A 107 -8.83 7.62 7.32
N SER A 108 -7.57 7.95 7.54
CA SER A 108 -6.50 7.71 6.56
C SER A 108 -6.35 6.22 6.28
N HIS A 109 -6.42 5.38 7.31
CA HIS A 109 -6.35 3.92 7.16
C HIS A 109 -7.53 3.38 6.35
N GLN A 110 -8.75 3.78 6.69
CA GLN A 110 -9.97 3.36 5.96
C GLN A 110 -9.95 3.82 4.50
N THR A 111 -9.35 4.98 4.21
CA THR A 111 -9.24 5.49 2.84
C THR A 111 -8.23 4.67 2.04
N ALA A 112 -7.10 4.30 2.66
CA ALA A 112 -6.10 3.45 2.02
C ALA A 112 -6.66 2.05 1.70
N GLU A 113 -7.38 1.43 2.65
CA GLU A 113 -8.03 0.12 2.48
C GLU A 113 -9.03 0.14 1.32
N LYS A 114 -9.89 1.16 1.26
CA LYS A 114 -10.83 1.32 0.12
C LYS A 114 -10.13 1.55 -1.21
N ALA A 115 -9.00 2.25 -1.21
CA ALA A 115 -8.23 2.48 -2.44
C ALA A 115 -7.58 1.18 -2.94
N GLU A 116 -7.13 0.32 -2.03
CA GLU A 116 -6.63 -1.02 -2.34
C GLU A 116 -7.72 -1.89 -2.98
N ASP A 117 -8.92 -1.95 -2.38
CA ASP A 117 -10.06 -2.69 -2.93
C ASP A 117 -10.42 -2.23 -4.36
N VAL A 118 -10.44 -0.92 -4.59
CA VAL A 118 -10.75 -0.35 -5.91
C VAL A 118 -9.63 -0.66 -6.91
N ALA A 119 -8.38 -0.64 -6.49
CA ALA A 119 -7.25 -1.00 -7.33
C ALA A 119 -7.35 -2.49 -7.74
N ASP A 120 -7.68 -3.38 -6.81
CA ASP A 120 -7.87 -4.81 -7.05
C ASP A 120 -8.98 -5.07 -8.08
N VAL A 121 -10.13 -4.42 -7.93
CA VAL A 121 -11.23 -4.52 -8.90
C VAL A 121 -10.80 -4.02 -10.28
N ARG A 122 -10.08 -2.90 -10.33
CA ARG A 122 -9.58 -2.32 -11.59
C ARG A 122 -8.57 -3.24 -12.28
N VAL A 123 -7.64 -3.84 -11.51
CA VAL A 123 -6.66 -4.79 -12.05
C VAL A 123 -7.38 -5.98 -12.67
N ARG A 124 -8.35 -6.58 -11.98
CA ARG A 124 -9.12 -7.72 -12.51
C ARG A 124 -9.89 -7.35 -13.78
N ALA A 125 -10.58 -6.21 -13.79
CA ALA A 125 -11.29 -5.73 -14.97
C ALA A 125 -10.33 -5.54 -16.15
N ARG A 126 -9.16 -4.93 -15.92
CA ARG A 126 -8.17 -4.72 -16.97
C ARG A 126 -7.54 -6.02 -17.47
N THR A 127 -7.30 -6.98 -16.58
CA THR A 127 -6.83 -8.32 -16.98
C THR A 127 -7.83 -9.01 -17.89
N GLN A 128 -9.13 -8.94 -17.57
CA GLN A 128 -10.19 -9.51 -18.41
C GLN A 128 -10.27 -8.84 -19.79
N GLU A 129 -10.22 -7.51 -19.85
CA GLU A 129 -10.19 -6.77 -21.12
C GLU A 129 -8.99 -7.19 -21.99
N LEU A 130 -7.81 -7.30 -21.37
CA LEU A 130 -6.59 -7.70 -22.07
C LEU A 130 -6.65 -9.16 -22.56
N GLU A 131 -7.23 -10.07 -21.78
CA GLU A 131 -7.46 -11.46 -22.21
C GLU A 131 -8.41 -11.54 -23.40
N GLU A 132 -9.48 -10.75 -23.41
CA GLU A 132 -10.40 -10.68 -24.54
C GLU A 132 -9.71 -10.11 -25.80
N GLU A 133 -8.89 -9.07 -25.64
CA GLU A 133 -8.13 -8.49 -26.73
C GLU A 133 -7.09 -9.46 -27.30
N ILE A 134 -6.37 -10.19 -26.44
CA ILE A 134 -5.44 -11.27 -26.85
C ILE A 134 -6.20 -12.35 -27.64
N ASN A 135 -7.33 -12.84 -27.13
CA ASN A 135 -8.13 -13.85 -27.83
C ASN A 135 -8.60 -13.36 -29.21
N ASN A 136 -9.05 -12.11 -29.30
CA ASN A 136 -9.47 -11.51 -30.56
C ASN A 136 -8.30 -11.37 -31.55
N LEU A 137 -7.12 -10.98 -31.07
CA LEU A 137 -5.91 -10.90 -31.88
C LEU A 137 -5.46 -12.29 -32.34
N GLU A 138 -5.49 -13.30 -31.48
CA GLU A 138 -5.18 -14.68 -31.85
C GLU A 138 -6.12 -15.20 -32.95
N GLN A 139 -7.42 -14.91 -32.86
CA GLN A 139 -8.37 -15.26 -33.91
C GLN A 139 -8.05 -14.57 -35.23
N LYS A 140 -7.70 -13.28 -35.21
CA LYS A 140 -7.26 -12.54 -36.41
C LYS A 140 -5.99 -13.13 -37.01
N VAL A 141 -4.99 -13.44 -36.17
CA VAL A 141 -3.73 -14.07 -36.61
C VAL A 141 -4.01 -15.43 -37.26
N LYS A 142 -4.87 -16.26 -36.63
CA LYS A 142 -5.28 -17.55 -37.18
C LYS A 142 -6.01 -17.41 -38.51
N GLY A 143 -6.91 -16.43 -38.63
CA GLY A 143 -7.61 -16.11 -39.89
C GLY A 143 -6.63 -15.72 -41.00
N ARG A 144 -5.67 -14.83 -40.72
CA ARG A 144 -4.62 -14.45 -41.67
C ARG A 144 -3.73 -15.62 -42.06
N ALA A 145 -3.39 -16.51 -41.12
CA ALA A 145 -2.60 -17.70 -41.41
C ALA A 145 -3.32 -18.66 -42.38
N LEU A 146 -4.63 -18.85 -42.22
CA LEU A 146 -5.44 -19.65 -43.14
C LEU A 146 -5.53 -19.02 -44.53
N GLU A 147 -5.70 -17.69 -44.60
CA GLU A 147 -5.71 -16.94 -45.86
C GLU A 147 -4.37 -17.08 -46.59
N LEU A 148 -3.24 -16.97 -45.88
CA LEU A 148 -1.91 -17.17 -46.43
C LEU A 148 -1.69 -18.61 -46.92
N GLN A 149 -2.15 -19.62 -46.18
CA GLN A 149 -2.08 -21.02 -46.63
C GLN A 149 -2.82 -21.23 -47.95
N LYS A 150 -4.02 -20.67 -48.08
CA LYS A 150 -4.81 -20.78 -49.31
C LYS A 150 -4.13 -20.11 -50.50
N ILE A 151 -3.54 -18.92 -50.29
CA ILE A 151 -2.77 -18.22 -51.33
C ILE A 151 -1.55 -19.02 -51.76
N ILE A 152 -0.85 -19.65 -50.82
CA ILE A 152 0.30 -20.52 -51.13
C ILE A 152 -0.15 -21.71 -51.99
N GLU A 153 -1.25 -22.38 -51.61
CA GLU A 153 -1.80 -23.51 -52.37
C GLU A 153 -2.24 -23.11 -53.79
N GLU A 154 -2.93 -21.98 -53.94
CA GLU A 154 -3.29 -21.43 -55.27
C GLU A 154 -2.04 -21.09 -56.10
N SER A 155 -0.99 -20.54 -55.48
CA SER A 155 0.27 -20.25 -56.15
C SER A 155 0.99 -21.53 -56.60
N GLU A 156 0.97 -22.60 -55.80
CA GLU A 156 1.55 -23.91 -56.17
C GLU A 156 0.82 -24.52 -57.37
N GLN A 157 -0.52 -24.50 -57.35
CA GLN A 157 -1.34 -24.97 -58.48
C GLN A 157 -1.05 -24.19 -59.77
N LEU A 158 -0.92 -22.86 -59.68
CA LEU A 158 -0.55 -22.03 -60.82
C LEU A 158 0.85 -22.36 -61.34
N GLN A 159 1.82 -22.59 -60.46
CA GLN A 159 3.17 -23.01 -60.87
C GLN A 159 3.14 -24.34 -61.63
N GLU A 160 2.35 -25.31 -61.17
CA GLU A 160 2.19 -26.59 -61.85
C GLU A 160 1.52 -26.41 -63.24
N LEU A 161 0.48 -25.56 -63.32
CA LEU A 161 -0.18 -25.22 -64.58
C LEU A 161 0.77 -24.57 -65.58
N VAL A 162 1.60 -23.63 -65.12
CA VAL A 162 2.63 -22.97 -65.95
C VAL A 162 3.63 -24.01 -66.45
N LYS A 163 4.14 -24.87 -65.57
CA LYS A 163 5.09 -25.94 -65.92
C LYS A 163 4.51 -26.89 -66.99
N ASN A 164 3.24 -27.28 -66.85
CA ASN A 164 2.56 -28.12 -67.83
C ASN A 164 2.42 -27.41 -69.19
N ARG A 165 2.06 -26.12 -69.20
CA ARG A 165 2.00 -25.33 -70.45
C ARG A 165 3.37 -25.14 -71.09
N GLU A 166 4.44 -24.97 -70.32
CA GLU A 166 5.80 -24.89 -70.87
C GLU A 166 6.17 -26.18 -71.61
N VAL A 167 5.89 -27.34 -71.02
CA VAL A 167 6.10 -28.65 -71.66
C VAL A 167 5.28 -28.75 -72.96
N GLU A 168 4.02 -28.31 -72.95
CA GLU A 168 3.14 -28.32 -74.11
C GLU A 168 3.64 -27.39 -75.23
N ILE A 169 4.08 -26.18 -74.90
CA ILE A 169 4.67 -25.23 -75.84
C ILE A 169 5.93 -25.80 -76.49
N ILE A 170 6.79 -26.48 -75.72
CA ILE A 170 7.99 -27.14 -76.26
C ILE A 170 7.59 -28.21 -77.28
N LYS A 171 6.56 -29.00 -76.98
CA LYS A 171 6.01 -30.03 -77.88
C LYS A 171 5.47 -29.40 -79.18
N LEU A 172 4.63 -28.39 -79.06
CA LEU A 172 4.04 -27.68 -80.20
C LEU A 172 5.09 -27.01 -81.07
N LYS A 173 6.12 -26.39 -80.48
CA LYS A 173 7.26 -25.83 -81.24
C LYS A 173 7.98 -26.92 -82.05
N LYS A 174 8.13 -28.12 -81.50
CA LYS A 174 8.73 -29.26 -82.20
C LYS A 174 7.86 -29.71 -83.38
N GLU A 175 6.55 -29.85 -83.18
CA GLU A 175 5.60 -30.21 -84.24
C GLU A 175 5.55 -29.17 -85.36
N ILE A 176 5.49 -27.87 -85.03
CA ILE A 176 5.53 -26.78 -86.03
C ILE A 176 6.82 -26.84 -86.83
N LYS A 177 7.97 -27.08 -86.19
CA LYS A 177 9.27 -27.22 -86.85
C LYS A 177 9.28 -28.42 -87.81
N ASP A 178 8.72 -29.55 -87.38
CA ASP A 178 8.63 -30.76 -88.21
C ASP A 178 7.67 -30.58 -89.39
N LEU A 179 6.56 -29.87 -89.21
CA LEU A 179 5.60 -29.52 -90.26
C LEU A 179 6.19 -28.53 -91.27
N ALA A 180 6.89 -27.49 -90.81
CA ALA A 180 7.60 -26.55 -91.66
C ALA A 180 8.69 -27.25 -92.49
N GLY A 181 9.41 -28.21 -91.90
CA GLY A 181 10.37 -29.06 -92.61
C GLY A 181 9.74 -29.93 -93.71
N LYS A 182 8.53 -30.47 -93.47
CA LYS A 182 7.75 -31.24 -94.46
C LYS A 182 7.20 -30.38 -95.59
N GLN A 183 6.74 -29.16 -95.30
CA GLN A 183 6.31 -28.20 -96.34
C GLN A 183 7.48 -27.75 -97.21
N ASN A 184 8.65 -27.49 -96.62
CA ASN A 184 9.83 -27.08 -97.38
C ASN A 184 10.32 -28.19 -98.34
N ARG A 185 10.24 -29.47 -97.94
CA ARG A 185 10.52 -30.64 -98.81
C ARG A 185 9.48 -30.83 -99.93
N LYS A 186 8.20 -30.50 -99.69
CA LYS A 186 7.16 -30.53 -100.74
C LYS A 186 7.33 -29.39 -101.77
N ASN A 187 7.81 -28.23 -101.34
CA ASN A 187 7.98 -27.07 -102.22
C ASN A 187 9.24 -27.16 -103.10
N THR A 188 10.29 -27.86 -102.65
CA THR A 188 11.48 -28.14 -103.47
C THR A 188 11.24 -29.26 -104.49
N GLY A 189 10.36 -30.22 -104.22
CA GLY A 189 9.99 -31.27 -105.18
C GLY A 189 9.12 -30.79 -106.35
N LYS A 190 8.39 -29.67 -106.20
CA LYS A 190 7.50 -29.13 -107.26
C LYS A 190 8.18 -28.14 -108.21
N LYS A 191 9.37 -27.63 -107.86
CA LYS A 191 10.16 -26.70 -108.69
C LYS A 191 11.13 -27.38 -109.68
N SER A 192 11.17 -28.72 -109.74
CA SER A 192 12.02 -29.48 -110.68
C SER A 192 11.26 -30.03 -111.90
N SER A 193 10.05 -29.54 -112.17
CA SER A 193 9.23 -29.98 -113.31
C SER A 193 8.53 -28.80 -113.99
N ILE A 194 9.29 -27.77 -114.37
CA ILE A 194 9.01 -26.86 -115.49
C ILE A 194 10.35 -26.49 -116.11
#